data_AF-A0A2X1PGM7-F1
#
_entry.id   AF-A0A2X1PGM7-F1
#
_cell.length_a   1.000
_cell.length_b   1.000
_cell.length_c   1.000
_cell.angle_alpha   90.00
_cell.angle_beta   90.00
_cell.angle_gamma   90.00
#
_symmetry.space_group_name_H-M   'P 1'
#
loop_
_entity.id
_entity.type
_entity.pdbx_description
1 polymer ?
#
loop_
_entity_poly.entity_id
_entity_poly.type
_entity_poly.pdbx_seq_one_letter_code
_entity_poly.pdbx_strand_id
1 'polypeptide(L)'
;MRISGKGLAGLTIAPALLSLLGCKQEDIDSGTVGLINTPKGVLVTQRARCTGCHRCEISCTNFNDGSVGTFFSRIKIHRNYFFGDNGVGSGGGLYGDLNYNRGHLPSMQRAAMHERLPIGAITWQQKEGCITVDHKRCIGCSACTTACPWMMATVNTESKKILEMCVMR
;
A
#
# COMPACT_ATOMS: atom_id res chain seq x y z
N MET A 1 16.89 13.64 -3.54
CA MET A 1 16.73 13.45 -5.00
C MET A 1 16.21 12.03 -5.23
N ARG A 2 15.10 11.81 -5.95
CA ARG A 2 14.51 10.47 -6.17
C ARG A 2 14.81 10.03 -7.61
N ILE A 3 15.76 9.13 -7.80
CA ILE A 3 16.07 8.54 -9.11
C ILE A 3 15.65 7.08 -9.04
N SER A 4 14.72 6.68 -9.91
CA SER A 4 14.06 5.39 -9.88
C SER A 4 14.14 4.75 -11.27
N GLY A 5 15.05 3.80 -11.44
CA GLY A 5 15.11 2.95 -12.64
C GLY A 5 15.24 1.49 -12.21
N LYS A 6 14.16 0.71 -12.27
CA LYS A 6 14.22 -0.76 -12.16
C LYS A 6 13.24 -1.41 -13.15
N GLY A 7 13.45 -1.13 -14.43
CA GLY A 7 13.23 -2.10 -15.51
C GLY A 7 14.57 -2.73 -15.90
N LEU A 8 14.60 -3.69 -16.84
CA LEU A 8 15.87 -4.28 -17.31
C LEU A 8 16.88 -3.21 -17.78
N ALA A 9 16.38 -2.10 -18.34
CA ALA A 9 17.16 -0.90 -18.65
C ALA A 9 17.48 -0.02 -17.42
N GLY A 10 16.62 0.00 -16.40
CA GLY A 10 16.83 0.80 -15.19
C GLY A 10 17.91 0.24 -14.27
N LEU A 11 18.09 -1.09 -14.24
CA LEU A 11 19.09 -1.75 -13.39
C LEU A 11 20.53 -1.41 -13.78
N THR A 12 20.79 -1.10 -15.07
CA THR A 12 22.10 -0.66 -15.57
C THR A 12 22.26 0.85 -15.47
N ILE A 13 21.17 1.60 -15.66
CA ILE A 13 21.18 3.07 -15.66
C ILE A 13 21.28 3.65 -14.24
N ALA A 14 20.63 3.04 -13.25
CA ALA A 14 20.59 3.58 -11.88
C ALA A 14 21.98 3.60 -11.21
N PRO A 15 22.78 2.52 -11.18
CA PRO A 15 24.11 2.55 -10.56
C PRO A 15 25.09 3.50 -11.28
N ALA A 16 24.99 3.61 -12.61
CA ALA A 16 25.79 4.52 -13.41
C ALA A 16 25.44 6.00 -13.14
N LEU A 17 24.14 6.34 -13.05
CA LEU A 17 23.68 7.67 -12.66
C LEU A 17 23.98 8.01 -11.19
N LEU A 18 23.86 7.04 -10.28
CA LEU A 18 24.24 7.20 -8.88
C LEU A 18 25.74 7.47 -8.74
N SER A 19 26.58 6.77 -9.51
CA SER A 19 28.02 7.02 -9.57
C SER A 19 28.37 8.42 -10.11
N LEU A 20 27.64 8.91 -11.13
CA LEU A 20 27.77 10.28 -11.64
C LEU A 20 27.43 11.36 -10.60
N LEU A 21 26.56 11.04 -9.64
CA LEU A 21 26.18 11.90 -8.52
C LEU A 21 27.05 11.66 -7.27
N GLY A 22 28.12 10.87 -7.40
CA GLY A 22 29.06 10.57 -6.32
C GLY A 22 28.57 9.55 -5.28
N CYS A 23 27.41 8.90 -5.51
CA CYS A 23 26.93 7.82 -4.64
C CYS A 23 27.63 6.52 -5.00
N LYS A 24 28.36 5.96 -4.04
CA LYS A 24 29.06 4.68 -4.18
C LYS A 24 28.27 3.55 -3.54
N GLN A 25 28.65 2.31 -3.84
CA GLN A 25 28.02 1.14 -3.24
C GLN A 25 28.13 1.13 -1.71
N GLU A 26 29.23 1.65 -1.17
CA GLU A 26 29.47 1.86 0.27
C GLU A 26 28.44 2.80 0.93
N ASP A 27 27.87 3.76 0.19
CA ASP A 27 26.81 4.65 0.71
C ASP A 27 25.44 3.93 0.80
N ILE A 28 25.23 2.91 -0.03
CA ILE A 28 24.04 2.05 0.02
C ILE A 28 24.18 1.07 1.19
N ASP A 29 25.36 0.46 1.33
CA ASP A 29 25.63 -0.54 2.37
C ASP A 29 25.67 0.08 3.78
N SER A 30 26.12 1.34 3.90
CA SER A 30 26.05 2.13 5.15
C SER A 30 24.65 2.63 5.49
N GLY A 31 23.66 2.47 4.60
CA GLY A 31 22.30 2.97 4.79
C GLY A 31 22.13 4.47 4.55
N THR A 32 23.19 5.17 4.14
CA THR A 32 23.15 6.60 3.76
C THR A 32 22.26 6.82 2.54
N VAL A 33 22.19 5.83 1.64
CA VAL A 33 21.34 5.81 0.44
C VAL A 33 20.37 4.63 0.49
N GLY A 34 19.08 4.92 0.71
CA GLY A 34 18.02 3.91 0.70
C GLY A 34 17.55 3.55 -0.72
N LEU A 35 17.61 2.26 -1.08
CA LEU A 35 17.04 1.76 -2.32
C LEU A 35 15.55 1.48 -2.16
N ILE A 36 14.69 2.30 -2.78
CA ILE A 36 13.24 2.07 -2.80
C ILE A 36 12.89 1.28 -4.06
N ASN A 37 12.23 0.14 -3.89
CA ASN A 37 11.82 -0.68 -5.02
C ASN A 37 10.50 -0.20 -5.62
N THR A 38 10.47 -0.13 -6.95
CA THR A 38 9.28 0.31 -7.68
C THR A 38 8.23 -0.79 -7.75
N PRO A 39 6.95 -0.44 -7.75
CA PRO A 39 5.90 -1.40 -8.07
C PRO A 39 6.09 -1.94 -9.49
N LYS A 40 5.59 -3.16 -9.71
CA LYS A 40 5.55 -3.78 -11.03
C LYS A 40 4.38 -3.30 -11.91
N GLY A 41 3.36 -2.69 -11.31
CA GLY A 41 2.16 -2.24 -12.01
C GLY A 41 1.45 -1.10 -11.30
N VAL A 42 0.56 -0.43 -12.03
CA VAL A 42 -0.25 0.69 -11.53
C VAL A 42 -1.72 0.33 -11.65
N LEU A 43 -2.46 0.50 -10.54
CA LEU A 43 -3.90 0.41 -10.55
C LEU A 43 -4.48 1.79 -10.93
N VAL A 44 -4.99 1.92 -12.15
CA VAL A 44 -5.63 3.16 -12.61
C VAL A 44 -7.12 3.10 -12.28
N THR A 45 -7.65 4.18 -11.70
CA THR A 45 -9.07 4.28 -11.33
C THR A 45 -9.68 5.53 -11.95
N GLN A 46 -10.88 5.40 -12.50
CA GLN A 46 -11.65 6.53 -13.02
C GLN A 46 -12.68 6.96 -11.99
N ARG A 47 -12.36 7.97 -11.17
CA ARG A 47 -13.26 8.45 -10.11
C ARG A 47 -14.61 8.92 -10.64
N ALA A 48 -14.63 9.60 -11.79
CA ALA A 48 -15.85 10.10 -12.42
C ALA A 48 -16.87 9.00 -12.78
N ARG A 49 -16.47 7.73 -12.83
CA ARG A 49 -17.35 6.58 -13.07
C ARG A 49 -17.62 5.75 -11.81
N CYS A 50 -17.05 6.14 -10.68
CA CYS A 50 -17.27 5.43 -9.43
C CYS A 50 -18.66 5.78 -8.91
N THR A 51 -19.48 4.75 -8.65
CA THR A 51 -20.81 4.90 -8.05
C THR A 51 -20.86 4.50 -6.59
N GLY A 52 -19.70 4.21 -5.98
CA GLY A 52 -19.63 3.76 -4.59
C GLY A 52 -20.23 2.37 -4.35
N CYS A 53 -20.43 1.53 -5.38
CA CYS A 53 -21.13 0.24 -5.24
C CYS A 53 -20.45 -0.84 -4.38
N HIS A 54 -19.29 -0.57 -3.79
CA HIS A 54 -18.51 -1.49 -2.93
C HIS A 54 -18.09 -2.84 -3.55
N ARG A 55 -18.42 -3.13 -4.82
CA ARG A 55 -18.08 -4.40 -5.49
C ARG A 55 -16.58 -4.66 -5.54
N CYS A 56 -15.78 -3.62 -5.73
CA CYS A 56 -14.32 -3.75 -5.72
C CYS A 56 -13.78 -4.15 -4.34
N GLU A 57 -14.43 -3.71 -3.25
CA GLU A 57 -14.00 -4.08 -1.90
C GLU A 57 -14.35 -5.53 -1.59
N ILE A 58 -15.58 -5.94 -1.91
CA ILE A 58 -16.09 -7.31 -1.77
C ILE A 58 -15.28 -8.28 -2.63
N SER A 59 -15.04 -7.95 -3.89
CA SER A 59 -14.25 -8.80 -4.78
C SER A 59 -12.82 -8.98 -4.28
N CYS A 60 -12.23 -7.93 -3.69
CA CYS A 60 -10.88 -8.01 -3.15
C CYS A 60 -10.82 -8.95 -1.93
N THR A 61 -11.74 -8.83 -0.98
CA THR A 61 -11.75 -9.68 0.22
C THR A 61 -12.14 -11.12 -0.11
N ASN A 62 -13.11 -11.31 -1.01
CA ASN A 62 -13.50 -12.64 -1.45
C ASN A 62 -12.35 -13.35 -2.17
N PHE A 63 -11.62 -12.67 -3.05
CA PHE A 63 -10.50 -13.26 -3.80
C PHE A 63 -9.27 -13.55 -2.92
N ASN A 64 -8.91 -12.63 -2.01
CA ASN A 64 -7.66 -12.77 -1.25
C ASN A 64 -7.83 -13.52 0.07
N ASP A 65 -8.97 -13.32 0.72
CA ASP A 65 -9.17 -13.72 2.12
C ASP A 65 -10.31 -14.75 2.27
N GLY A 66 -11.03 -15.08 1.18
CA GLY A 66 -12.17 -16.01 1.21
C GLY A 66 -13.35 -15.55 2.07
N SER A 67 -13.37 -14.26 2.41
CA SER A 67 -14.37 -13.65 3.30
C SER A 67 -14.97 -12.40 2.63
N VAL A 68 -16.14 -11.98 3.09
CA VAL A 68 -16.83 -10.81 2.53
C VAL A 68 -16.81 -9.68 3.55
N GLY A 69 -16.10 -8.60 3.21
CA GLY A 69 -16.11 -7.39 4.02
C GLY A 69 -15.56 -6.19 3.27
N THR A 70 -16.20 -5.04 3.48
CA THR A 70 -15.80 -3.77 2.88
C THR A 70 -14.70 -3.09 3.71
N PHE A 71 -14.84 -3.11 5.03
CA PHE A 71 -13.94 -2.40 5.95
C PHE A 71 -12.47 -2.88 5.90
N PHE A 72 -12.28 -4.20 5.85
CA PHE A 72 -10.96 -4.81 5.84
C PHE A 72 -10.41 -5.05 4.44
N SER A 73 -11.13 -4.61 3.40
CA SER A 73 -10.62 -4.68 2.04
C SER A 73 -9.35 -3.85 1.85
N ARG A 74 -8.50 -4.33 0.94
CA ARG A 74 -7.24 -3.67 0.54
C ARG A 74 -7.51 -2.52 -0.42
N ILE A 75 -8.70 -2.51 -1.01
CA ILE A 75 -9.32 -1.39 -1.70
C ILE A 75 -10.31 -0.75 -0.73
N LYS A 76 -10.30 0.57 -0.58
CA LYS A 76 -11.07 1.29 0.44
C LYS A 76 -11.86 2.44 -0.15
N ILE A 77 -13.13 2.16 -0.44
CA ILE A 77 -14.20 3.12 -0.74
C ILE A 77 -14.97 3.44 0.54
N HIS A 78 -15.16 2.45 1.43
CA HIS A 78 -15.95 2.63 2.66
C HIS A 78 -15.48 3.80 3.53
N ARG A 79 -14.19 4.15 3.50
CA ARG A 79 -13.60 5.21 4.34
C ARG A 79 -14.06 6.63 4.01
N ASN A 80 -14.40 6.88 2.76
CA ASN A 80 -14.82 8.20 2.26
C ASN A 80 -16.21 8.14 1.62
N TYR A 81 -16.91 7.02 1.77
CA TYR A 81 -18.20 6.80 1.15
C TYR A 81 -19.23 7.84 1.56
N PHE A 82 -19.32 8.17 2.85
CA PHE A 82 -20.35 9.08 3.37
C PHE A 82 -20.00 10.56 3.23
N PHE A 83 -18.76 10.92 3.53
CA PHE A 83 -18.34 12.31 3.71
C PHE A 83 -17.08 12.68 2.90
N GLY A 84 -16.73 11.92 1.87
CA GLY A 84 -15.56 12.18 1.04
C GLY A 84 -14.23 12.06 1.81
N ASP A 85 -13.15 12.52 1.18
CA ASP A 85 -11.77 12.34 1.69
C ASP A 85 -11.45 13.21 2.91
N ASN A 86 -12.18 14.31 3.10
CA ASN A 86 -11.92 15.29 4.17
C ASN A 86 -12.90 15.20 5.35
N GLY A 87 -13.77 14.17 5.38
CA GLY A 87 -14.69 13.93 6.49
C GLY A 87 -15.90 14.87 6.53
N VAL A 88 -16.60 14.88 7.68
CA VAL A 88 -17.88 15.58 7.86
C VAL A 88 -17.74 17.07 7.53
N GLY A 89 -18.65 17.60 6.73
CA GLY A 89 -18.64 19.01 6.30
C GLY A 89 -17.74 19.30 5.09
N SER A 90 -17.08 18.29 4.50
CA SER A 90 -16.28 18.47 3.29
C SER A 90 -17.08 18.70 2.02
N GLY A 91 -18.39 18.41 2.03
CA GLY A 91 -19.23 18.38 0.84
C GLY A 91 -18.94 17.19 -0.10
N GLY A 92 -18.12 16.22 0.32
CA GLY A 92 -17.77 15.04 -0.45
C GLY A 92 -18.61 13.80 -0.14
N GLY A 93 -18.61 12.81 -1.04
CA GLY A 93 -19.20 11.49 -0.82
C GLY A 93 -20.73 11.47 -0.95
N LEU A 94 -21.38 10.45 -0.37
CA LEU A 94 -22.81 10.19 -0.52
C LEU A 94 -23.68 11.37 -0.06
N TYR A 95 -23.29 12.05 1.02
CA TYR A 95 -24.03 13.18 1.57
C TYR A 95 -23.63 14.54 0.98
N GLY A 96 -22.85 14.53 -0.11
CA GLY A 96 -22.38 15.74 -0.78
C GLY A 96 -22.39 15.58 -2.30
N ASP A 97 -21.22 15.69 -2.91
CA ASP A 97 -21.00 15.72 -4.35
C ASP A 97 -21.03 14.36 -5.07
N LEU A 98 -21.30 13.26 -4.35
CA LEU A 98 -21.26 11.89 -4.85
C LEU A 98 -19.88 11.47 -5.43
N ASN A 99 -18.81 12.19 -5.10
CA ASN A 99 -17.46 11.80 -5.47
C ASN A 99 -16.93 10.76 -4.49
N TYR A 100 -16.80 9.54 -4.98
CA TYR A 100 -16.20 8.43 -4.24
C TYR A 100 -14.76 8.23 -4.68
N ASN A 101 -13.81 8.33 -3.75
CA ASN A 101 -12.41 8.09 -4.06
C ASN A 101 -11.99 6.68 -3.63
N ARG A 102 -11.20 6.00 -4.47
CA ARG A 102 -10.71 4.66 -4.16
C ARG A 102 -9.36 4.76 -3.46
N GLY A 103 -9.37 4.60 -2.14
CA GLY A 103 -8.14 4.44 -1.36
C GLY A 103 -7.51 3.07 -1.62
N HIS A 104 -6.22 3.04 -1.93
CA HIS A 104 -5.39 1.85 -1.77
C HIS A 104 -4.02 2.31 -1.29
N LEU A 105 -3.24 1.40 -0.72
CA LEU A 105 -1.88 1.75 -0.31
C LEU A 105 -1.06 2.17 -1.53
N PRO A 106 -0.49 3.40 -1.56
CA PRO A 106 0.33 3.85 -2.66
C PRO A 106 1.52 2.93 -2.87
N SER A 107 1.81 2.63 -4.13
CA SER A 107 2.84 1.68 -4.54
C SER A 107 4.25 2.09 -4.11
N MET A 108 4.54 3.39 -4.12
CA MET A 108 5.88 3.96 -3.93
C MET A 108 6.33 4.07 -2.46
N GLN A 109 5.43 3.92 -1.48
CA GLN A 109 5.74 4.14 -0.06
C GLN A 109 5.38 2.95 0.84
N ARG A 110 5.20 1.80 0.20
CA ARG A 110 5.00 0.52 0.87
C ARG A 110 6.21 0.06 1.69
N ALA A 111 7.42 0.50 1.36
CA ALA A 111 8.65 0.05 2.02
C ALA A 111 8.86 0.64 3.45
N ALA A 112 8.42 1.87 3.71
CA ALA A 112 8.83 2.54 4.96
C ALA A 112 8.18 2.01 6.26
N MET A 113 7.11 1.21 6.16
CA MET A 113 6.35 0.81 7.35
C MET A 113 6.87 -0.45 8.02
N HIS A 114 7.35 -1.41 7.22
CA HIS A 114 7.77 -2.69 7.78
C HIS A 114 9.05 -2.56 8.62
N GLU A 115 9.92 -1.62 8.28
CA GLU A 115 11.17 -1.33 9.00
C GLU A 115 10.94 -0.85 10.44
N ARG A 116 9.77 -0.29 10.74
CA ARG A 116 9.44 0.27 12.06
C ARG A 116 8.71 -0.70 12.98
N LEU A 117 8.45 -1.93 12.53
CA LEU A 117 7.64 -2.89 13.28
C LEU A 117 8.53 -3.89 14.05
N PRO A 118 8.26 -4.09 15.35
CA PRO A 118 9.16 -4.82 16.24
C PRO A 118 9.32 -6.31 15.91
N ILE A 119 8.40 -6.90 15.14
CA ILE A 119 8.30 -8.35 14.94
C ILE A 119 8.81 -8.77 13.54
N GLY A 120 8.93 -7.83 12.60
CA GLY A 120 9.32 -8.15 11.22
C GLY A 120 8.35 -9.08 10.48
N ALA A 121 7.09 -9.19 10.92
CA ALA A 121 6.08 -10.02 10.26
C ALA A 121 5.62 -9.46 8.91
N ILE A 122 5.86 -8.19 8.65
CA ILE A 122 5.50 -7.51 7.41
C ILE A 122 6.79 -7.36 6.60
N THR A 123 6.77 -7.76 5.33
CA THR A 123 7.97 -7.72 4.48
C THR A 123 7.62 -7.29 3.08
N TRP A 124 8.60 -6.73 2.38
CA TRP A 124 8.48 -6.45 0.95
C TRP A 124 8.83 -7.69 0.12
N GLN A 125 7.89 -8.16 -0.70
CA GLN A 125 8.14 -9.27 -1.61
C GLN A 125 8.51 -8.77 -3.00
N GLN A 126 9.76 -8.98 -3.37
CA GLN A 126 10.33 -8.51 -4.64
C GLN A 126 9.64 -9.08 -5.88
N LYS A 127 9.24 -10.36 -5.81
CA LYS A 127 8.61 -11.05 -6.92
C LYS A 127 7.25 -10.44 -7.27
N GLU A 128 6.47 -10.05 -6.28
CA GLU A 128 5.12 -9.50 -6.50
C GLU A 128 5.10 -7.96 -6.48
N GLY A 129 6.19 -7.32 -6.03
CA GLY A 129 6.26 -5.86 -5.94
C GLY A 129 5.23 -5.29 -4.95
N CYS A 130 4.98 -6.03 -3.86
CA CYS A 130 3.99 -5.66 -2.85
C CYS A 130 4.43 -6.07 -1.44
N ILE A 131 3.72 -5.54 -0.44
CA ILE A 131 3.91 -5.92 0.96
C ILE A 131 3.12 -7.19 1.22
N THR A 132 3.82 -8.18 1.77
CA THR A 132 3.25 -9.43 2.28
C THR A 132 3.35 -9.51 3.78
N VAL A 133 2.54 -10.38 4.37
CA VAL A 133 2.50 -10.60 5.82
C VAL A 133 2.77 -12.07 6.08
N ASP A 134 3.76 -12.35 6.91
CA ASP A 134 3.93 -13.66 7.51
C ASP A 134 2.92 -13.82 8.65
N HIS A 135 1.82 -14.50 8.35
CA HIS A 135 0.75 -14.77 9.31
C HIS A 135 1.18 -15.66 10.47
N LYS A 136 2.30 -16.40 10.39
CA LYS A 136 2.80 -17.19 11.53
C LYS A 136 3.53 -16.30 12.54
N ARG A 137 4.24 -15.28 12.05
CA ARG A 137 4.96 -14.31 12.90
C ARG A 137 4.05 -13.17 13.40
N CYS A 138 2.94 -12.91 12.72
CA CYS A 138 1.99 -11.88 13.13
C CYS A 138 1.29 -12.24 14.45
N ILE A 139 1.54 -11.45 15.50
CA ILE A 139 0.90 -11.63 16.82
C ILE A 139 -0.38 -10.80 17.01
N GLY A 140 -0.81 -10.05 16.00
CA GLY A 140 -2.04 -9.24 16.08
C GLY A 140 -1.94 -7.96 16.91
N CYS A 141 -0.73 -7.44 17.17
CA CYS A 141 -0.52 -6.23 17.99
C CYS A 141 -1.08 -4.93 17.39
N SER A 142 -1.53 -4.95 16.13
CA SER A 142 -2.09 -3.80 15.41
C SER A 142 -1.16 -2.58 15.25
N ALA A 143 0.10 -2.62 15.70
CA ALA A 143 1.04 -1.50 15.56
C ALA A 143 1.21 -1.00 14.11
N CYS A 144 1.04 -1.90 13.15
CA CYS A 144 1.07 -1.65 11.71
C CYS A 144 -0.05 -0.72 11.20
N THR A 145 -1.21 -0.65 11.85
CA THR A 145 -2.30 0.26 11.44
C THR A 145 -1.91 1.71 11.68
N THR A 146 -1.26 1.99 12.81
CA THR A 146 -0.76 3.32 13.18
C THR A 146 0.56 3.66 12.48
N ALA A 147 1.43 2.68 12.26
CA ALA A 147 2.71 2.90 11.56
C ALA A 147 2.52 3.32 10.10
N CYS A 148 1.33 3.09 9.53
CA CYS A 148 1.00 3.41 8.15
C CYS A 148 0.61 4.88 7.98
N PRO A 149 1.37 5.73 7.26
CA PRO A 149 0.99 7.13 7.05
C PRO A 149 -0.32 7.32 6.30
N TRP A 150 -0.75 6.34 5.49
CA TRP A 150 -2.06 6.34 4.82
C TRP A 150 -3.13 5.57 5.60
N MET A 151 -2.79 5.02 6.76
CA MET A 151 -3.64 4.16 7.58
C MET A 151 -4.25 2.98 6.81
N MET A 152 -3.65 2.53 5.70
CA MET A 152 -4.24 1.51 4.81
C MET A 152 -4.14 0.09 5.36
N ALA A 153 -3.25 -0.15 6.32
CA ALA A 153 -3.16 -1.43 7.01
C ALA A 153 -4.45 -1.70 7.80
N THR A 154 -4.96 -2.93 7.77
CA THR A 154 -6.19 -3.29 8.50
C THR A 154 -6.07 -4.69 9.06
N VAL A 155 -6.55 -4.85 10.29
CA VAL A 155 -6.62 -6.14 10.97
C VAL A 155 -7.96 -6.78 10.66
N ASN A 156 -7.92 -8.04 10.24
CA ASN A 156 -9.13 -8.84 10.11
C ASN A 156 -9.59 -9.24 11.51
N THR A 157 -10.86 -8.97 11.81
CA THR A 157 -11.46 -9.14 13.15
C THR A 157 -11.60 -10.60 13.55
N GLU A 158 -11.77 -11.51 12.60
CA GLU A 158 -11.93 -12.94 12.84
C GLU A 158 -10.57 -13.59 13.12
N SER A 159 -9.60 -13.40 12.23
CA SER A 159 -8.26 -13.98 12.38
C SER A 159 -7.40 -13.26 13.42
N LYS A 160 -7.77 -12.03 13.80
CA LYS A 160 -6.98 -11.09 14.62
C LYS A 160 -5.59 -10.79 14.04
N LYS A 161 -5.40 -11.06 12.74
CA LYS A 161 -4.15 -10.82 12.03
C LYS A 161 -4.31 -9.68 11.05
N ILE A 162 -3.20 -8.98 10.80
CA ILE A 162 -3.19 -7.98 9.74
C ILE A 162 -3.32 -8.67 8.38
N LEU A 163 -4.14 -8.07 7.52
CA LEU A 163 -4.26 -8.48 6.12
C LEU A 163 -3.05 -7.97 5.34
N GLU A 164 -2.62 -8.74 4.36
CA GLU A 164 -1.56 -8.25 3.49
C GLU A 164 -2.07 -7.03 2.70
N MET A 165 -1.15 -6.20 2.23
CA MET A 165 -1.53 -4.97 1.54
C MET A 165 -1.48 -5.14 0.02
N CYS A 166 -1.21 -6.34 -0.49
CA CYS A 166 -1.13 -6.64 -1.92
C CYS A 166 -2.53 -6.67 -2.55
N VAL A 167 -2.75 -5.85 -3.60
CA VAL A 167 -4.04 -5.75 -4.32
C VAL A 167 -3.99 -6.46 -5.68
N MET A 168 -2.78 -6.67 -6.22
CA MET A 168 -2.54 -7.33 -7.51
C MET A 168 -1.57 -8.49 -7.24
N ARG A 169 -2.11 -9.71 -7.19
CA ARG A 169 -1.39 -10.98 -7.13
C ARG A 169 -1.67 -11.75 -8.41
#